data_AF-A0A846HLR5-F1
#
_entry.id   AF-A0A846HLR5-F1
#
_cell.length_a   1.000
_cell.length_b   1.000
_cell.length_c   1.000
_cell.angle_alpha   90.00
_cell.angle_beta   90.00
_cell.angle_gamma   90.00
#
_symmetry.space_group_name_H-M   'P 1'
#
loop_
_entity.id
_entity.type
_entity.pdbx_description
1 polymer ?
#
loop_
_entity_poly.entity_id
_entity_poly.type
_entity_poly.pdbx_seq_one_letter_code
_entity_poly.pdbx_strand_id
1 'polypeptide(L)'
;MTTTQLLVAALLAALAGSALAIDAEDLRFDTTEDLYQVCAADPASPAQLACTGFIEATVQYHDGIANKRDMKRLICYSEGTTIGDGRAAFVTWAEANKGDATLMGEQPVVGLVRALAEAYPCR
;
A
#
# COMPACT_ATOMS: atom_id res chain seq x y z
N MET A 1 20.61 44.08 -0.90
CA MET A 1 19.41 43.29 -0.55
C MET A 1 18.65 44.05 0.51
N THR A 2 17.39 44.39 0.25
CA THR A 2 16.55 45.14 1.19
C THR A 2 15.92 44.19 2.22
N THR A 3 15.57 44.69 3.41
CA THR A 3 14.99 43.90 4.51
C THR A 3 13.75 43.11 4.08
N THR A 4 12.98 43.62 3.12
CA THR A 4 11.83 42.97 2.51
C THR A 4 12.20 41.68 1.76
N GLN A 5 13.35 41.62 1.09
CA GLN A 5 13.81 40.43 0.37
C GLN A 5 14.21 39.30 1.33
N LEU A 6 14.77 39.65 2.49
CA LEU A 6 15.13 38.67 3.54
C LEU A 6 13.89 38.03 4.18
N LEU A 7 12.83 38.81 4.42
CA LEU A 7 11.57 38.33 4.97
C LEU A 7 10.84 37.37 4.02
N VAL A 8 10.82 37.67 2.72
CA VAL A 8 10.20 36.80 1.71
C VAL A 8 10.95 35.48 1.57
N ALA A 9 12.29 35.52 1.57
CA ALA A 9 13.12 34.32 1.52
C ALA A 9 12.93 33.43 2.77
N ALA A 10 12.85 34.02 3.97
CA ALA A 10 12.60 33.28 5.20
C ALA A 10 11.21 32.63 5.22
N LEU A 11 10.19 33.32 4.69
CA LEU A 11 8.83 32.78 4.61
C LEU A 11 8.75 31.60 3.61
N LEU A 12 9.42 31.72 2.46
CA LEU A 12 9.51 30.64 1.47
C LEU A 12 10.28 29.41 2.00
N ALA A 13 11.32 29.62 2.80
CA ALA A 13 12.06 28.53 3.45
C ALA A 13 11.24 27.85 4.57
N ALA A 14 10.38 28.59 5.27
CA ALA A 14 9.46 28.02 6.25
C ALA A 14 8.27 27.27 5.63
N LEU A 15 7.89 27.63 4.40
CA LEU A 15 6.87 26.95 3.59
C LEU A 15 7.42 25.73 2.82
N ALA A 16 8.74 25.60 2.70
CA ALA A 16 9.38 24.36 2.31
C ALA A 16 9.21 23.38 3.47
N GLY A 17 8.01 22.77 3.54
CA GLY A 17 7.63 21.84 4.57
C GLY A 17 8.73 20.82 4.79
N SER A 18 9.05 20.56 6.04
CA SER A 18 9.94 19.47 6.42
C SER A 18 9.33 18.19 5.87
N ALA A 19 9.82 17.73 4.72
CA ALA A 19 9.61 16.35 4.30
C ALA A 19 10.32 15.53 5.37
N LEU A 20 9.56 15.08 6.37
CA LEU A 20 10.03 14.06 7.29
C LEU A 20 10.38 12.88 6.40
N ALA A 21 11.68 12.62 6.26
CA ALA A 21 12.15 11.41 5.65
C ALA A 21 11.54 10.27 6.48
N ILE A 22 10.56 9.56 5.92
CA ILE A 22 10.14 8.29 6.51
C ILE A 22 11.34 7.39 6.34
N ASP A 23 11.88 6.92 7.45
CA ASP A 23 12.94 5.94 7.37
C ASP A 23 12.34 4.64 6.85
N ALA A 24 13.02 3.98 5.93
CA ALA A 24 12.52 2.71 5.38
C ALA A 24 12.37 1.66 6.48
N GLU A 25 13.15 1.80 7.55
CA GLU A 25 13.06 0.97 8.75
C GLU A 25 11.77 1.16 9.56
N ASP A 26 11.05 2.29 9.40
CA ASP A 26 9.75 2.52 10.03
C ASP A 26 8.60 1.82 9.27
N LEU A 27 8.83 1.41 8.02
CA LEU A 27 7.86 0.68 7.20
C LEU A 27 8.12 -0.82 7.31
N ARG A 28 7.48 -1.46 8.29
CA ARG A 28 7.54 -2.91 8.45
C ARG A 28 6.51 -3.60 7.56
N PHE A 29 6.92 -4.72 6.97
CA PHE A 29 6.08 -5.62 6.17
C PHE A 29 6.35 -7.07 6.59
N ASP A 30 6.38 -7.34 7.90
CA ASP A 30 6.63 -8.69 8.41
C ASP A 30 5.35 -9.52 8.44
N THR A 31 4.22 -8.86 8.69
CA THR A 31 2.91 -9.47 8.87
C THR A 31 1.83 -8.75 8.04
N THR A 32 0.68 -9.41 7.92
CA THR A 32 -0.52 -8.84 7.28
C THR A 32 -1.05 -7.65 8.07
N GLU A 33 -0.95 -7.67 9.41
CA GLU A 33 -1.24 -6.52 10.26
C GLU A 33 -0.35 -5.32 9.90
N ASP A 34 0.96 -5.53 9.72
CA ASP A 34 1.86 -4.42 9.38
C ASP A 34 1.47 -3.78 8.03
N LEU A 35 1.17 -4.59 7.02
CA LEU A 35 0.69 -4.09 5.74
C LEU A 35 -0.66 -3.37 5.88
N TYR A 36 -1.56 -3.86 6.73
CA TYR A 36 -2.81 -3.18 7.03
C TYR A 36 -2.56 -1.78 7.60
N GLN A 37 -1.69 -1.65 8.60
CA GLN A 37 -1.36 -0.35 9.21
C GLN A 37 -0.77 0.63 8.18
N VAL A 38 0.11 0.15 7.30
CA VAL A 38 0.69 0.98 6.22
C VAL A 38 -0.39 1.42 5.22
N CYS A 39 -1.30 0.52 4.83
CA CYS A 39 -2.34 0.79 3.84
C CYS A 39 -3.57 1.55 4.37
N ALA A 40 -3.78 1.56 5.69
CA ALA A 40 -4.83 2.31 6.37
C ALA A 40 -4.38 3.70 6.82
N ALA A 41 -3.10 4.04 6.64
CA ALA A 41 -2.55 5.35 6.96
C ALA A 41 -3.19 6.48 6.14
N ASP A 42 -2.95 7.73 6.55
CA ASP A 42 -3.46 8.91 5.87
C ASP A 42 -3.12 8.87 4.36
N PRO A 43 -4.08 9.10 3.45
CA PRO A 43 -3.84 9.09 2.01
C PRO A 43 -2.72 10.02 1.52
N ALA A 44 -2.43 11.10 2.23
CA ALA A 44 -1.37 12.06 1.94
C ALA A 44 0.00 11.68 2.55
N SER A 45 0.06 10.60 3.35
CA SER A 45 1.30 10.15 4.00
C SER A 45 2.23 9.40 3.03
N PRO A 46 3.55 9.42 3.25
CA PRO A 46 4.48 8.60 2.47
C PRO A 46 4.26 7.08 2.65
N ALA A 47 3.65 6.64 3.76
CA ALA A 47 3.22 5.24 3.94
C ALA A 47 2.27 4.80 2.81
N GLN A 48 1.46 5.71 2.27
CA GLN A 48 0.55 5.37 1.19
C GLN A 48 1.26 5.06 -0.14
N LEU A 49 2.41 5.67 -0.38
CA LEU A 49 3.24 5.33 -1.53
C LEU A 49 3.80 3.92 -1.38
N ALA A 50 4.24 3.55 -0.18
CA ALA A 50 4.74 2.20 0.11
C ALA A 50 3.64 1.14 -0.04
N CYS A 51 2.43 1.38 0.49
CA CYS A 51 1.29 0.49 0.28
C CYS A 51 0.98 0.31 -1.22
N THR A 52 0.90 1.42 -1.97
CA THR A 52 0.60 1.38 -3.41
C THR A 52 1.65 0.56 -4.16
N GLY A 53 2.94 0.77 -3.86
CA GLY A 53 4.04 0.00 -4.44
C GLY A 53 3.98 -1.49 -4.09
N PHE A 54 3.64 -1.84 -2.85
CA PHE A 54 3.52 -3.23 -2.42
C PHE A 54 2.40 -3.97 -3.17
N ILE A 55 1.24 -3.32 -3.31
CA ILE A 55 0.09 -3.92 -4.03
C ILE A 55 0.42 -4.07 -5.51
N GLU A 56 0.95 -3.03 -6.16
CA GLU A 56 1.36 -3.06 -7.56
C GLU A 56 2.37 -4.19 -7.82
N ALA A 57 3.43 -4.28 -7.02
CA ALA A 57 4.46 -5.32 -7.17
C ALA A 57 3.89 -6.73 -6.98
N THR A 58 3.01 -6.92 -5.99
CA THR A 58 2.35 -8.21 -5.73
C THR A 58 1.49 -8.63 -6.92
N VAL A 59 0.66 -7.71 -7.43
CA VAL A 59 -0.23 -7.99 -8.57
C VAL A 59 0.57 -8.23 -9.84
N GLN A 60 1.61 -7.44 -10.12
CA GLN A 60 2.49 -7.66 -11.28
C GLN A 60 3.20 -9.01 -11.21
N TYR A 61 3.72 -9.40 -10.04
CA TYR A 61 4.36 -10.71 -9.87
C TYR A 61 3.36 -11.83 -10.11
N HIS A 62 2.17 -11.75 -9.48
CA HIS A 62 1.07 -12.69 -9.66
C HIS A 62 0.68 -12.84 -11.15
N ASP A 63 0.52 -11.73 -11.87
CA ASP A 63 0.21 -11.75 -13.30
C ASP A 63 1.33 -12.36 -14.13
N GLY A 64 2.57 -12.00 -13.82
CA GLY A 64 3.75 -12.50 -14.50
C GLY A 64 3.89 -14.01 -14.39
N ILE A 65 3.65 -14.59 -13.20
CA ILE A 65 3.72 -16.03 -13.00
C ILE A 65 2.50 -16.76 -13.55
N ALA A 66 1.29 -16.22 -13.40
CA ALA A 66 0.07 -16.85 -13.89
C ALA A 66 0.07 -16.93 -15.43
N ASN A 67 0.49 -15.86 -16.11
CA ASN A 67 0.42 -15.78 -17.57
C ASN A 67 1.59 -16.48 -18.29
N LYS A 68 2.77 -16.61 -17.65
CA LYS A 68 3.99 -17.13 -18.31
C LYS A 68 4.40 -18.54 -17.87
N ARG A 69 3.85 -19.05 -16.76
CA ARG A 69 4.28 -20.32 -16.14
C ARG A 69 3.14 -21.31 -15.94
N ASP A 70 1.97 -21.07 -16.57
CA ASP A 70 0.74 -21.87 -16.40
C ASP A 70 0.36 -22.10 -14.92
N MET A 71 0.75 -21.18 -14.04
CA MET A 71 0.34 -21.23 -12.65
C MET A 71 -1.12 -20.79 -12.54
N LYS A 72 -1.88 -21.47 -11.66
CA LYS A 72 -3.27 -21.10 -11.40
C LYS A 72 -3.35 -19.64 -10.94
N ARG A 73 -4.14 -18.84 -11.66
CA ARG A 73 -4.47 -17.47 -11.27
C ARG A 73 -5.30 -17.49 -9.97
N LEU A 74 -4.91 -16.68 -9.00
CA LEU A 74 -5.57 -16.58 -7.70
C LEU A 74 -6.50 -15.36 -7.61
N ILE A 75 -6.16 -14.28 -8.32
CA ILE A 75 -6.90 -13.01 -8.31
C ILE A 75 -7.40 -12.69 -9.72
N CYS A 76 -8.71 -12.51 -9.91
CA CYS A 76 -9.33 -12.23 -11.21
C CYS A 76 -10.15 -10.94 -11.18
N TYR A 77 -9.46 -9.81 -11.31
CA TYR A 77 -10.08 -8.49 -11.48
C TYR A 77 -10.45 -8.21 -12.95
N SER A 78 -11.39 -7.30 -13.16
CA SER A 78 -11.82 -6.85 -14.49
C SER A 78 -10.86 -5.80 -15.07
N GLU A 79 -10.93 -5.60 -16.38
CA GLU A 79 -10.27 -4.47 -17.03
C GLU A 79 -10.73 -3.15 -16.39
N GLY A 80 -9.78 -2.24 -16.13
CA GLY A 80 -10.04 -0.95 -15.48
C GLY A 80 -10.02 -0.98 -13.94
N THR A 81 -9.90 -2.15 -13.30
CA THR A 81 -9.65 -2.21 -11.84
C THR A 81 -8.31 -1.57 -11.51
N THR A 82 -8.30 -0.66 -10.54
CA THR A 82 -7.12 0.12 -10.16
C THR A 82 -6.45 -0.43 -8.90
N ILE A 83 -5.20 -0.02 -8.65
CA ILE A 83 -4.53 -0.29 -7.36
C ILE A 83 -5.27 0.36 -6.18
N GLY A 84 -5.94 1.49 -6.42
CA GLY A 84 -6.81 2.12 -5.42
C GLY A 84 -7.96 1.20 -4.99
N ASP A 85 -8.58 0.51 -5.95
CA ASP A 85 -9.63 -0.48 -5.67
C ASP A 85 -9.06 -1.67 -4.90
N GLY A 86 -7.89 -2.18 -5.31
CA GLY A 86 -7.17 -3.24 -4.61
C GLY A 86 -6.83 -2.88 -3.16
N ARG A 87 -6.37 -1.65 -2.91
CA ARG A 87 -6.14 -1.15 -1.55
C ARG A 87 -7.43 -1.11 -0.75
N ALA A 88 -8.50 -0.55 -1.31
CA ALA A 88 -9.79 -0.46 -0.62
C ALA A 88 -10.32 -1.84 -0.24
N ALA A 89 -10.21 -2.82 -1.14
CA ALA A 89 -10.57 -4.21 -0.88
C ALA A 89 -9.72 -4.82 0.25
N PHE A 90 -8.39 -4.65 0.20
CA PHE A 90 -7.50 -5.16 1.23
C PHE A 90 -7.76 -4.53 2.61
N VAL A 91 -7.87 -3.20 2.70
CA VAL A 91 -8.15 -2.49 3.96
C VAL A 91 -9.50 -2.92 4.55
N THR A 92 -10.53 -3.05 3.70
CA THR A 92 -11.86 -3.52 4.12
C THR A 92 -11.78 -4.95 4.68
N TRP A 93 -11.08 -5.83 3.99
CA TRP A 93 -10.89 -7.22 4.42
C TRP A 93 -10.08 -7.31 5.72
N ALA A 94 -8.97 -6.58 5.82
CA ALA A 94 -8.11 -6.61 7.00
C ALA A 94 -8.84 -6.04 8.22
N GLU A 95 -9.57 -4.94 8.08
CA GLU A 95 -10.38 -4.38 9.18
C GLU A 95 -11.44 -5.37 9.69
N ALA A 96 -12.06 -6.14 8.79
CA ALA A 96 -13.02 -7.19 9.17
C ALA A 96 -12.35 -8.39 9.88
N ASN A 97 -11.06 -8.61 9.64
CA ASN A 97 -10.30 -9.77 10.13
C ASN A 97 -9.23 -9.43 11.20
N LYS A 98 -9.11 -8.16 11.63
CA LYS A 98 -8.05 -7.70 12.56
C LYS A 98 -8.02 -8.39 13.92
N GLY A 99 -9.12 -9.04 14.31
CA GLY A 99 -9.20 -9.85 15.53
C GLY A 99 -8.65 -11.27 15.38
N ASP A 100 -8.39 -11.72 14.16
CA ASP A 100 -7.85 -13.04 13.85
C ASP A 100 -6.32 -12.99 13.82
N ALA A 101 -5.69 -13.43 14.90
CA ALA A 101 -4.23 -13.46 15.03
C ALA A 101 -3.55 -14.39 14.01
N THR A 102 -4.25 -15.40 13.48
CA THR A 102 -3.69 -16.28 12.46
C THR A 102 -3.61 -15.56 11.13
N LEU A 103 -4.71 -14.94 10.69
CA LEU A 103 -4.75 -14.17 9.44
C LEU A 103 -3.83 -12.96 9.48
N MET A 104 -3.86 -12.21 10.59
CA MET A 104 -3.04 -11.01 10.74
C MET A 104 -1.54 -11.33 10.89
N GLY A 105 -1.21 -12.53 11.39
CA GLY A 105 0.16 -13.04 11.48
C GLY A 105 0.71 -13.65 10.19
N GLU A 106 -0.09 -13.79 9.13
CA GLU A 106 0.41 -14.28 7.83
C GLU A 106 1.43 -13.31 7.23
N GLN A 107 2.32 -13.82 6.38
CA GLN A 107 3.16 -12.97 5.52
C GLN A 107 2.29 -11.98 4.74
N PRO A 108 2.68 -10.70 4.58
CA PRO A 108 1.77 -9.69 4.07
C PRO A 108 1.30 -9.95 2.64
N VAL A 109 2.14 -10.55 1.80
CA VAL A 109 1.74 -10.96 0.44
C VAL A 109 0.64 -12.02 0.46
N VAL A 110 0.63 -12.91 1.45
CA VAL A 110 -0.39 -13.96 1.59
C VAL A 110 -1.72 -13.32 1.99
N GLY A 111 -1.72 -12.46 3.01
CA GLY A 111 -2.92 -11.74 3.43
C GLY A 111 -3.49 -10.87 2.32
N LEU A 112 -2.62 -10.15 1.58
CA LEU A 112 -3.04 -9.35 0.44
C LEU A 112 -3.66 -10.20 -0.68
N VAL A 113 -2.99 -11.26 -1.13
CA VAL A 113 -3.50 -12.11 -2.21
C VAL A 113 -4.82 -12.78 -1.79
N ARG A 114 -4.94 -13.19 -0.52
CA ARG A 114 -6.17 -13.75 0.04
C ARG A 114 -7.31 -12.75 -0.01
N ALA A 115 -7.10 -11.53 0.49
CA ALA A 115 -8.09 -10.46 0.46
C ALA A 115 -8.55 -10.15 -0.97
N LEU A 116 -7.60 -10.05 -1.90
CA LEU A 116 -7.89 -9.77 -3.30
C LEU A 116 -8.57 -10.95 -4.01
N ALA A 117 -8.23 -12.20 -3.69
CA ALA A 117 -8.90 -13.38 -4.23
C ALA A 117 -10.35 -13.49 -3.75
N GLU A 118 -10.64 -13.04 -2.52
CA GLU A 118 -12.01 -12.95 -1.99
C GLU A 118 -12.81 -11.84 -2.68
N ALA A 119 -12.20 -10.67 -2.86
CA ALA A 119 -12.84 -9.54 -3.55
C ALA A 119 -13.01 -9.76 -5.06
N TYR A 120 -12.08 -10.47 -5.69
CA TYR A 120 -11.99 -10.68 -7.13
C TYR A 120 -11.79 -12.18 -7.45
N PRO A 121 -12.80 -13.02 -7.22
CA PRO A 121 -12.66 -14.47 -7.39
C PRO A 121 -12.56 -14.87 -8.86
N CYS A 122 -11.65 -15.78 -9.16
CA CYS A 122 -11.58 -16.45 -10.46
C CYS A 122 -12.72 -17.45 -10.62
N ARG A 123 -13.47 -17.35 -11.72
CA ARG A 123 -14.59 -18.24 -12.07
C ARG A 123 -14.24 -19.17 -13.21
#